data_AF-A0A9N9DA71-F1
#
_entry.id   AF-A0A9N9DA71-F1
#
_cell.length_a   1.000
_cell.length_b   1.000
_cell.length_c   1.000
_cell.angle_alpha   90.00
_cell.angle_beta   90.00
_cell.angle_gamma   90.00
#
_symmetry.space_group_name_H-M   'P 1'
#
loop_
_entity.id
_entity.type
_entity.pdbx_description
1 polymer ?
#
loop_
_entity_poly.entity_id
_entity_poly.type
_entity_poly.pdbx_seq_one_letter_code
_entity_poly.pdbx_strand_id
1 'polypeptide(L)'
;MTSETEMSSLEFRYGDTYFTTYMNQVPYQLENPLFELPQENGFSSTGEGRIRNKLYMHQALIRLYNHLSLRVNLTTEITKEFSPTLYERDVRSPCHNDKCLFLTNKHSFPSIRSFKYLPYINISESERLHSSFFNTHHFISHPYSNAVDHDNFTTWISQDVIKKDDYIGLDLLLPMPVPLTFNLIIDHDRDYFNHLSIQISHDGSEWIQLSPLPKLEINDLSTSFTKNNLLSCKFLVRETGFRFLKLVSTKDWNFTFSIYDFTFNGHMDENNLVVNEVSLGDDNDEND
;
A
#
# COMPACT_ATOMS: atom_id res chain seq x y z
N MET A 1 -28.64 30.58 -17.24
CA MET A 1 -28.34 29.27 -17.86
C MET A 1 -28.48 28.23 -16.77
N THR A 2 -29.46 27.34 -16.90
CA THR A 2 -29.62 26.16 -16.05
C THR A 2 -28.54 25.14 -16.44
N SER A 3 -27.81 24.62 -15.46
CA SER A 3 -26.80 23.58 -15.69
C SER A 3 -27.41 22.39 -16.42
N GLU A 4 -26.76 21.88 -17.47
CA GLU A 4 -27.17 20.63 -18.15
C GLU A 4 -27.15 19.42 -17.19
N THR A 5 -26.40 19.51 -16.10
CA THR A 5 -26.30 18.45 -15.08
C THR A 5 -27.38 18.54 -13.99
N GLU A 6 -28.26 19.54 -14.04
CA GLU A 6 -29.20 19.91 -12.95
C GLU A 6 -28.52 20.23 -11.61
N MET A 7 -27.18 20.24 -11.55
CA MET A 7 -26.42 20.57 -10.34
C MET A 7 -26.36 22.08 -10.13
N SER A 8 -26.50 22.50 -8.87
CA SER A 8 -26.21 23.86 -8.45
C SER A 8 -24.71 24.19 -8.61
N SER A 9 -24.37 25.49 -8.65
CA SER A 9 -22.97 25.93 -8.70
C SER A 9 -22.14 25.45 -7.50
N LEU A 10 -22.78 25.21 -6.36
CA LEU A 10 -22.14 24.66 -5.17
C LEU A 10 -21.93 23.16 -5.29
N GLU A 11 -22.93 22.40 -5.78
CA GLU A 11 -22.77 20.96 -6.07
C GLU A 11 -21.69 20.69 -7.11
N PHE A 12 -21.56 21.56 -8.12
CA PHE A 12 -20.51 21.43 -9.14
C PHE A 12 -19.10 21.48 -8.53
N ARG A 13 -18.90 22.23 -7.44
CA ARG A 13 -17.62 22.25 -6.69
C ARG A 13 -17.31 20.92 -6.00
N TYR A 14 -18.31 20.05 -5.83
CA TYR A 14 -18.17 18.69 -5.31
C TYR A 14 -18.24 17.64 -6.42
N GLY A 15 -18.10 18.03 -7.69
CA GLY A 15 -18.19 17.14 -8.86
C GLY A 15 -17.34 15.88 -8.72
N ASP A 16 -16.14 15.98 -8.16
CA ASP A 16 -15.24 14.83 -7.92
C ASP A 16 -15.84 13.78 -6.99
N THR A 17 -16.60 14.22 -5.96
CA THR A 17 -17.30 13.30 -5.05
C THR A 17 -18.38 12.54 -5.80
N TYR A 18 -19.15 13.23 -6.65
CA TYR A 18 -20.17 12.61 -7.47
C TYR A 18 -19.58 11.66 -8.50
N PHE A 19 -18.52 12.07 -9.20
CA PHE A 19 -17.80 11.24 -10.17
C PHE A 19 -17.23 9.98 -9.52
N THR A 20 -16.46 10.12 -8.44
CA THR A 20 -15.82 9.00 -7.75
C THR A 20 -16.86 8.03 -7.18
N THR A 21 -17.94 8.55 -6.60
CA THR A 21 -19.03 7.71 -6.10
C THR A 21 -19.70 6.95 -7.24
N TYR A 22 -19.97 7.63 -8.37
CA TYR A 22 -20.62 7.04 -9.54
C TYR A 22 -19.82 5.91 -10.18
N MET A 23 -18.47 5.93 -10.09
CA MET A 23 -17.63 4.81 -10.54
C MET A 23 -17.97 3.51 -9.83
N ASN A 24 -18.49 3.57 -8.60
CA ASN A 24 -18.88 2.42 -7.78
C ASN A 24 -17.75 1.36 -7.68
N GLN A 25 -16.50 1.82 -7.64
CA GLN A 25 -15.32 0.99 -7.47
C GLN A 25 -14.67 1.31 -6.12
N VAL A 26 -14.08 0.30 -5.50
CA VAL A 26 -13.19 0.53 -4.35
C VAL A 26 -11.96 1.27 -4.86
N PRO A 27 -11.48 2.32 -4.20
CA PRO A 27 -10.24 2.97 -4.61
C PRO A 27 -9.03 2.07 -4.34
N TYR A 28 -7.94 2.26 -5.10
CA TYR A 28 -6.64 1.72 -4.72
C TYR A 28 -6.17 2.40 -3.43
N GLN A 29 -5.67 1.58 -2.50
CA GLN A 29 -5.06 2.07 -1.27
C GLN A 29 -3.55 2.15 -1.48
N LEU A 30 -3.10 3.32 -1.91
CA LEU A 30 -1.68 3.68 -1.89
C LEU A 30 -1.50 4.66 -0.74
N GLU A 31 -0.61 4.31 0.18
CA GLU A 31 -0.25 5.12 1.32
C GLU A 31 1.17 5.65 1.13
N ASN A 32 1.37 6.92 1.47
CA ASN A 32 2.67 7.54 1.63
C ASN A 32 2.49 8.60 2.73
N PRO A 33 3.47 8.88 3.62
CA PRO A 33 3.45 10.08 4.44
C PRO A 33 3.10 11.31 3.60
N LEU A 34 1.87 11.80 3.78
CA LEU A 34 1.39 13.00 3.10
C LEU A 34 1.74 14.21 3.95
N PHE A 35 2.50 15.13 3.37
CA PHE A 35 2.62 16.47 3.92
C PHE A 35 1.36 17.25 3.56
N GLU A 36 0.63 17.70 4.57
CA GLU A 36 -0.54 18.56 4.34
C GLU A 36 -0.07 19.87 3.69
N LEU A 37 -0.53 20.12 2.47
CA LEU A 37 -0.27 21.39 1.81
C LEU A 37 -1.03 22.50 2.55
N PRO A 38 -0.47 23.72 2.69
CA PRO A 38 -1.19 24.83 3.28
C PRO A 38 -2.42 25.16 2.43
N GLN A 39 -3.61 24.84 2.94
CA GLN A 39 -4.88 25.13 2.29
C GLN A 39 -5.68 26.14 3.12
N GLU A 40 -5.60 27.44 2.77
CA GLU A 40 -6.39 28.51 3.41
C GLU A 40 -7.90 28.26 3.36
N ASN A 41 -8.38 27.45 2.40
CA ASN A 41 -9.80 27.11 2.22
C ASN A 41 -10.02 25.61 1.94
N GLY A 42 -9.17 24.74 2.49
CA GLY A 42 -9.29 23.30 2.27
C GLY A 42 -10.65 22.76 2.70
N PHE A 43 -11.24 21.87 1.91
CA PHE A 43 -12.54 21.27 2.21
C PHE A 43 -12.57 20.45 3.52
N SER A 44 -11.39 20.20 4.10
CA SER A 44 -11.17 19.36 5.29
C SER A 44 -10.58 20.12 6.50
N SER A 45 -10.18 21.39 6.32
CA SER A 45 -9.37 22.14 7.29
C SER A 45 -10.17 22.71 8.47
N THR A 46 -11.49 22.82 8.33
CA THR A 46 -12.40 23.27 9.40
C THR A 46 -13.53 22.28 9.66
N GLY A 47 -14.11 22.31 10.87
CA GLY A 47 -15.26 21.48 11.23
C GLY A 47 -16.46 21.66 10.29
N GLU A 48 -16.71 22.89 9.84
CA GLU A 48 -17.77 23.19 8.88
C GLU A 48 -17.49 22.62 7.49
N GLY A 49 -16.24 22.69 7.02
CA GLY A 49 -15.82 22.07 5.76
C GLY A 49 -16.06 20.56 5.75
N ARG A 50 -15.66 19.89 6.84
CA ARG A 50 -15.88 18.44 7.03
C ARG A 50 -17.36 18.06 7.01
N ILE A 51 -18.21 18.82 7.71
CA ILE A 51 -19.66 18.59 7.72
C ILE A 51 -20.24 18.76 6.30
N ARG A 52 -19.81 19.80 5.58
CA ARG A 52 -20.26 20.05 4.20
C ARG A 52 -19.82 18.94 3.24
N ASN A 53 -18.58 18.45 3.37
CA ASN A 53 -18.07 17.32 2.60
C ASN A 53 -18.94 16.07 2.81
N LYS A 54 -19.25 15.73 4.07
CA LYS A 54 -20.13 14.60 4.42
C LYS A 54 -21.53 14.76 3.84
N LEU A 55 -22.08 15.98 3.83
CA LEU A 55 -23.38 16.24 3.23
C LEU A 55 -23.40 15.90 1.73
N TYR A 56 -22.42 16.39 0.97
CA TYR A 56 -22.36 16.14 -0.48
C TYR A 56 -21.98 14.70 -0.84
N MET A 57 -21.13 14.05 -0.04
CA MET A 57 -20.90 12.60 -0.14
C MET A 57 -22.21 11.82 0.06
N HIS A 58 -23.02 12.21 1.05
CA HIS A 58 -24.30 11.54 1.31
C HIS A 58 -25.29 11.74 0.17
N GLN A 59 -25.38 12.95 -0.38
CA GLN A 59 -26.20 13.24 -1.56
C GLN A 59 -25.76 12.43 -2.79
N ALA A 60 -24.45 12.34 -3.05
CA ALA A 60 -23.90 11.53 -4.13
C ALA A 60 -24.28 10.04 -3.97
N LEU A 61 -24.16 9.50 -2.76
CA LEU A 61 -24.55 8.12 -2.45
C LEU A 61 -26.04 7.87 -2.64
N ILE A 62 -26.92 8.80 -2.21
CA ILE A 62 -28.37 8.68 -2.45
C ILE A 62 -28.67 8.67 -3.95
N ARG A 63 -28.05 9.56 -4.73
CA ARG A 63 -28.24 9.60 -6.19
C ARG A 63 -27.81 8.30 -6.85
N LEU A 64 -26.64 7.77 -6.48
CA LEU A 64 -26.17 6.47 -6.96
C LEU A 64 -27.13 5.34 -6.55
N TYR A 65 -27.53 5.28 -5.28
CA TYR A 65 -28.43 4.27 -4.77
C TYR A 65 -29.77 4.28 -5.52
N ASN A 66 -30.37 5.45 -5.72
CA ASN A 66 -31.61 5.59 -6.49
C ASN A 66 -31.41 5.15 -7.95
N HIS A 67 -30.29 5.55 -8.57
CA HIS A 67 -29.97 5.14 -9.93
C HIS A 67 -29.86 3.61 -10.08
N LEU A 68 -29.17 2.96 -9.14
CA LEU A 68 -29.02 1.51 -9.12
C LEU A 68 -30.34 0.79 -8.76
N SER A 69 -31.16 1.36 -7.88
CA SER A 69 -32.42 0.76 -7.43
C SER A 69 -33.55 0.85 -8.46
N LEU A 70 -33.55 1.86 -9.32
CA LEU A 70 -34.58 2.07 -10.35
C LEU A 70 -34.39 1.19 -11.60
N ARG A 71 -33.20 0.58 -11.79
CA ARG A 71 -32.89 -0.22 -12.98
C ARG A 71 -33.01 -1.72 -12.70
N VAL A 72 -34.14 -2.32 -13.09
CA VAL A 72 -34.43 -3.76 -13.01
C VAL A 72 -33.50 -4.62 -13.89
N ASN A 73 -32.79 -4.01 -14.85
CA ASN A 73 -31.81 -4.66 -15.72
C ASN A 73 -30.46 -3.91 -15.69
N LEU A 74 -29.83 -3.81 -14.53
CA LEU A 74 -28.39 -3.52 -14.50
C LEU A 74 -27.71 -4.66 -15.25
N THR A 75 -27.08 -4.37 -16.39
CA THR A 75 -26.18 -5.32 -17.02
C THR A 75 -25.10 -5.67 -15.99
N THR A 76 -24.72 -6.94 -15.92
CA THR A 76 -23.69 -7.45 -15.00
C THR A 76 -22.38 -6.67 -15.04
N GLU A 77 -22.15 -5.89 -16.10
CA GLU A 77 -20.97 -5.03 -16.31
C GLU A 77 -20.94 -3.79 -15.40
N ILE A 78 -22.08 -3.16 -15.07
CA ILE A 78 -22.10 -1.92 -14.24
C ILE A 78 -21.79 -2.24 -12.76
N THR A 79 -22.10 -3.45 -12.32
CA THR A 79 -21.84 -3.92 -10.95
C THR A 79 -20.55 -4.71 -10.81
N LYS A 80 -19.84 -5.00 -11.92
CA LYS A 80 -18.61 -5.79 -11.88
C LYS A 80 -17.47 -4.90 -11.41
N GLU A 81 -16.71 -5.41 -10.45
CA GLU A 81 -15.47 -4.78 -10.05
C GLU A 81 -14.44 -4.88 -11.18
N PHE A 82 -13.74 -3.78 -11.45
CA PHE A 82 -12.67 -3.77 -12.45
C PHE A 82 -11.45 -4.53 -11.93
N SER A 83 -10.80 -5.25 -12.85
CA SER A 83 -9.53 -5.92 -12.56
C SER A 83 -8.40 -4.89 -12.43
N PRO A 84 -7.47 -5.06 -11.48
CA PRO A 84 -7.54 -6.04 -10.39
C PRO A 84 -8.61 -5.66 -9.36
N THR A 85 -9.30 -6.67 -8.87
CA THR A 85 -10.28 -6.57 -7.78
C THR A 85 -9.62 -6.16 -6.48
N LEU A 86 -10.38 -5.73 -5.48
CA LEU A 86 -9.87 -5.31 -4.17
C LEU A 86 -8.90 -6.31 -3.55
N TYR A 87 -9.15 -7.60 -3.74
CA TYR A 87 -8.35 -8.70 -3.17
C TYR A 87 -7.13 -9.07 -4.03
N GLU A 88 -7.01 -8.50 -5.22
CA GLU A 88 -5.85 -8.63 -6.11
C GLU A 88 -4.93 -7.40 -6.02
N ARG A 89 -5.34 -6.38 -5.25
CA ARG A 89 -4.58 -5.13 -5.04
C ARG A 89 -3.73 -5.25 -3.80
N ASP A 90 -2.51 -5.75 -4.00
CA ASP A 90 -1.57 -6.01 -2.91
C ASP A 90 -0.47 -4.96 -2.77
N VAL A 91 -0.40 -3.99 -3.68
CA VAL A 91 0.50 -2.83 -3.59
C VAL A 91 -0.03 -1.86 -2.53
N ARG A 92 0.82 -1.46 -1.57
CA ARG A 92 0.41 -0.64 -0.41
C ARG A 92 1.13 0.69 -0.26
N SER A 93 2.46 0.75 -0.43
CA SER A 93 3.24 1.97 -0.19
C SER A 93 4.46 2.03 -1.11
N PRO A 94 4.89 3.21 -1.60
CA PRO A 94 6.22 3.36 -2.15
C PRO A 94 7.27 3.24 -1.05
N CYS A 95 8.47 2.81 -1.43
CA CYS A 95 9.65 2.83 -0.59
C CYS A 95 10.20 4.27 -0.47
N HIS A 96 10.95 4.58 0.59
CA HIS A 96 11.46 5.93 0.89
C HIS A 96 12.20 6.65 -0.26
N ASN A 97 12.76 5.89 -1.21
CA ASN A 97 13.55 6.38 -2.33
C ASN A 97 12.84 6.21 -3.68
N ASP A 98 11.54 5.87 -3.68
CA ASP A 98 10.72 5.62 -4.85
C ASP A 98 11.27 4.54 -5.81
N LYS A 99 12.13 3.63 -5.32
CA LYS A 99 12.70 2.54 -6.13
C LYS A 99 11.91 1.24 -6.04
N CYS A 100 10.96 1.14 -5.11
CA CYS A 100 10.09 -0.01 -4.97
C CYS A 100 8.72 0.35 -4.42
N LEU A 101 7.80 -0.61 -4.48
CA LEU A 101 6.53 -0.59 -3.78
C LEU A 101 6.46 -1.79 -2.83
N PHE A 102 6.04 -1.55 -1.59
CA PHE A 102 5.73 -2.59 -0.62
C PHE A 102 4.45 -3.33 -1.00
N LEU A 103 4.52 -4.66 -0.97
CA LEU A 103 3.43 -5.56 -1.31
C LEU A 103 2.99 -6.38 -0.11
N THR A 104 1.69 -6.47 0.14
CA THR A 104 1.11 -7.45 1.07
C THR A 104 -0.37 -7.67 0.82
N ASN A 105 -0.81 -8.91 1.00
CA ASN A 105 -2.23 -9.29 1.00
C ASN A 105 -2.94 -8.95 2.33
N LYS A 106 -2.22 -8.44 3.34
CA LYS A 106 -2.84 -7.96 4.58
C LYS A 106 -3.45 -6.58 4.37
N HIS A 107 -4.74 -6.46 4.64
CA HIS A 107 -5.46 -5.19 4.62
C HIS A 107 -5.38 -4.49 5.97
N SER A 108 -5.12 -3.19 5.95
CA SER A 108 -5.16 -2.34 7.13
C SER A 108 -6.56 -1.97 7.55
N PHE A 109 -7.57 -2.18 6.70
CA PHE A 109 -8.98 -1.88 6.98
C PHE A 109 -9.82 -3.14 6.97
N PRO A 110 -10.95 -3.18 7.69
CA PRO A 110 -11.84 -4.32 7.68
C PRO A 110 -12.40 -4.55 6.27
N SER A 111 -12.85 -5.78 6.00
CA SER A 111 -13.47 -6.08 4.71
C SER A 111 -14.66 -5.16 4.45
N ILE A 112 -14.67 -4.53 3.28
CA ILE A 112 -15.79 -3.70 2.81
C ILE A 112 -17.13 -4.45 2.78
N ARG A 113 -17.09 -5.79 2.68
CA ARG A 113 -18.28 -6.66 2.64
C ARG A 113 -19.03 -6.67 3.98
N SER A 114 -18.37 -6.28 5.06
CA SER A 114 -18.98 -6.11 6.38
C SER A 114 -19.90 -4.90 6.45
N PHE A 115 -19.82 -3.98 5.49
CA PHE A 115 -20.58 -2.74 5.48
C PHE A 115 -21.70 -2.81 4.43
N LYS A 116 -22.90 -2.41 4.82
CA LYS A 116 -24.03 -2.24 3.90
C LYS A 116 -24.46 -0.77 3.93
N TYR A 117 -24.54 -0.17 2.76
CA TYR A 117 -25.07 1.18 2.65
C TYR A 117 -26.59 1.17 2.91
N LEU A 118 -27.03 2.06 3.81
CA LEU A 118 -28.44 2.25 4.15
C LEU A 118 -28.82 3.70 3.84
N PRO A 119 -29.67 3.96 2.83
CA PRO A 119 -29.91 5.32 2.32
C PRO A 119 -30.60 6.24 3.34
N TYR A 120 -31.30 5.66 4.32
CA TYR A 120 -31.96 6.40 5.41
C TYR A 120 -31.01 6.76 6.57
N ILE A 121 -29.76 6.30 6.53
CA ILE A 121 -28.73 6.65 7.50
C ILE A 121 -27.75 7.60 6.84
N ASN A 122 -27.56 8.78 7.42
CA ASN A 122 -26.56 9.73 6.94
C ASN A 122 -25.13 9.25 7.25
N ILE A 123 -24.13 9.82 6.56
CA ILE A 123 -22.73 9.39 6.72
C ILE A 123 -22.24 9.52 8.16
N SER A 124 -22.58 10.61 8.86
CA SER A 124 -22.16 10.83 10.25
C SER A 124 -22.71 9.76 11.20
N GLU A 125 -23.97 9.37 11.05
CA GLU A 125 -24.56 8.28 11.82
C GLU A 125 -23.97 6.92 11.44
N SER A 126 -23.69 6.69 10.16
CA SER A 126 -23.00 5.48 9.70
C SER A 126 -21.61 5.37 10.35
N GLU A 127 -20.80 6.44 10.35
CA GLU A 127 -19.51 6.47 11.03
C GLU A 127 -19.65 6.20 12.53
N ARG A 128 -20.65 6.80 13.19
CA ARG A 128 -20.92 6.59 14.61
C ARG A 128 -21.23 5.13 14.92
N LEU A 129 -22.10 4.50 14.13
CA LEU A 129 -22.48 3.09 14.27
C LEU A 129 -21.29 2.15 14.06
N HIS A 130 -20.35 2.53 13.20
CA HIS A 130 -19.17 1.73 12.88
C HIS A 130 -17.91 2.14 13.64
N SER A 131 -18.01 3.06 14.60
CA SER A 131 -16.85 3.60 15.33
C SER A 131 -16.04 2.55 16.10
N SER A 132 -16.66 1.42 16.44
CA SER A 132 -16.02 0.29 17.12
C SER A 132 -15.50 -0.81 16.19
N PHE A 133 -15.81 -0.75 14.90
CA PHE A 133 -15.39 -1.79 13.93
C PHE A 133 -13.92 -1.69 13.58
N PHE A 134 -13.30 -0.53 13.83
CA PHE A 134 -11.95 -0.27 13.41
C PHE A 134 -11.21 0.66 14.36
N ASN A 135 -10.04 0.23 14.79
CA ASN A 135 -9.12 1.10 15.53
C ASN A 135 -8.28 1.92 14.54
N THR A 136 -8.73 3.12 14.21
CA THR A 136 -8.00 4.05 13.33
C THR A 136 -6.61 4.41 13.86
N HIS A 137 -6.42 4.39 15.18
CA HIS A 137 -5.12 4.69 15.79
C HIS A 137 -4.06 3.66 15.41
N HIS A 138 -4.44 2.39 15.24
CA HIS A 138 -3.51 1.36 14.81
C HIS A 138 -2.94 1.68 13.42
N PHE A 139 -3.80 2.08 12.48
CA PHE A 139 -3.38 2.43 11.13
C PHE A 139 -2.50 3.69 11.11
N ILE A 140 -2.85 4.70 11.91
CA ILE A 140 -2.07 5.95 12.02
C ILE A 140 -0.68 5.69 12.62
N SER A 141 -0.58 4.82 13.62
CA SER A 141 0.68 4.56 14.32
C SER A 141 1.57 3.53 13.62
N HIS A 142 0.98 2.60 12.86
CA HIS A 142 1.69 1.54 12.15
C HIS A 142 1.28 1.44 10.67
N PRO A 143 1.42 2.52 9.89
CA PRO A 143 1.09 2.56 8.46
C PRO A 143 1.97 1.63 7.64
N TYR A 144 1.56 1.31 6.41
CA TYR A 144 2.35 0.46 5.50
C TYR A 144 3.70 1.07 5.14
N SER A 145 3.78 2.41 5.10
CA SER A 145 5.02 3.12 4.78
C SER A 145 6.15 2.81 5.74
N ASN A 146 5.83 2.53 7.01
CA ASN A 146 6.82 2.16 8.01
C ASN A 146 7.53 0.83 7.71
N ALA A 147 7.02 -0.01 6.80
CA ALA A 147 7.73 -1.21 6.39
C ALA A 147 8.91 -0.93 5.45
N VAL A 148 9.01 0.28 4.88
CA VAL A 148 9.92 0.62 3.76
C VAL A 148 10.41 2.08 3.82
N ASP A 149 10.38 2.70 4.99
CA ASP A 149 10.78 4.10 5.22
C ASP A 149 12.27 4.28 5.54
N HIS A 150 13.04 3.17 5.63
CA HIS A 150 14.44 3.15 6.03
C HIS A 150 14.69 3.62 7.48
N ASP A 151 13.68 3.50 8.35
CA ASP A 151 13.79 3.82 9.77
C ASP A 151 13.54 2.58 10.65
N ASN A 152 14.57 2.14 11.38
CA ASN A 152 14.48 0.96 12.24
C ASN A 152 13.71 1.21 13.55
N PHE A 153 13.13 2.40 13.75
CA PHE A 153 12.34 2.75 14.94
C PHE A 153 10.84 2.85 14.67
N THR A 154 10.43 2.93 13.41
CA THR A 154 9.03 2.86 13.00
C THR A 154 8.70 1.40 12.68
N THR A 155 7.41 1.06 12.64
CA THR A 155 6.99 -0.30 12.32
C THR A 155 5.64 -0.33 11.65
N TRP A 156 5.49 -1.18 10.64
CA TRP A 156 4.20 -1.61 10.13
C TRP A 156 3.77 -2.88 10.84
N ILE A 157 2.53 -2.88 11.34
CA ILE A 157 1.93 -4.03 12.00
C ILE A 157 0.68 -4.45 11.24
N SER A 158 0.51 -5.74 10.95
CA SER A 158 -0.75 -6.24 10.38
C SER A 158 -1.82 -6.36 11.44
N GLN A 159 -3.10 -6.14 11.09
CA GLN A 159 -4.20 -6.27 12.06
C GLN A 159 -4.48 -7.72 12.46
N ASP A 160 -4.40 -8.61 11.48
CA ASP A 160 -4.64 -10.03 11.66
C ASP A 160 -3.33 -10.80 11.78
N VAL A 161 -3.38 -11.91 12.51
CA VAL A 161 -2.28 -12.87 12.60
C VAL A 161 -1.94 -13.45 11.21
N ILE A 162 -0.70 -13.87 11.04
CA ILE A 162 -0.22 -14.45 9.77
C ILE A 162 -0.86 -15.82 9.59
N LYS A 163 -1.47 -16.03 8.42
CA LYS A 163 -1.98 -17.31 7.95
C LYS A 163 -1.06 -17.88 6.89
N LYS A 164 -1.21 -19.18 6.65
CA LYS A 164 -0.62 -19.82 5.49
C LYS A 164 -1.00 -19.04 4.23
N ASP A 165 -0.03 -18.90 3.33
CA ASP A 165 -0.11 -18.21 2.05
C ASP A 165 -0.19 -16.66 2.15
N ASP A 166 -0.21 -16.10 3.37
CA ASP A 166 0.01 -14.66 3.55
C ASP A 166 1.45 -14.28 3.20
N TYR A 167 1.61 -13.06 2.70
CA TYR A 167 2.90 -12.63 2.20
C TYR A 167 3.19 -11.15 2.40
N ILE A 168 4.48 -10.87 2.34
CA ILE A 168 5.08 -9.54 2.28
C ILE A 168 6.08 -9.53 1.12
N GLY A 169 6.29 -8.40 0.46
CA GLY A 169 7.08 -8.39 -0.76
C GLY A 169 7.41 -6.99 -1.25
N LEU A 170 8.13 -6.95 -2.36
CA LEU A 170 8.52 -5.73 -3.06
C LEU A 170 8.23 -5.86 -4.56
N ASP A 171 7.61 -4.83 -5.14
CA ASP A 171 7.65 -4.55 -6.57
C ASP A 171 8.79 -3.57 -6.80
N LEU A 172 9.80 -3.98 -7.58
CA LEU A 172 11.02 -3.22 -7.82
C LEU A 172 10.87 -2.21 -8.96
N LEU A 173 9.62 -1.98 -9.43
CA LEU A 173 9.18 -1.11 -10.53
C LEU A 173 9.68 -1.54 -11.92
N LEU A 174 10.92 -2.01 -12.01
CA LEU A 174 11.58 -2.47 -13.22
C LEU A 174 12.27 -3.81 -12.99
N PRO A 175 12.44 -4.63 -14.05
CA PRO A 175 13.29 -5.81 -14.03
C PRO A 175 14.72 -5.48 -13.59
N MET A 176 15.25 -6.23 -12.63
CA MET A 176 16.58 -5.95 -12.07
C MET A 176 17.70 -6.64 -12.84
N PRO A 177 18.67 -5.91 -13.42
CA PRO A 177 19.72 -6.50 -14.24
C PRO A 177 20.85 -7.16 -13.42
N VAL A 178 20.85 -6.97 -12.11
CA VAL A 178 21.90 -7.43 -11.19
C VAL A 178 21.32 -8.24 -10.04
N PRO A 179 22.10 -9.16 -9.44
CA PRO A 179 21.73 -9.82 -8.19
C PRO A 179 21.43 -8.80 -7.09
N LEU A 180 20.44 -9.11 -6.26
CA LEU A 180 20.01 -8.23 -5.17
C LEU A 180 20.18 -8.90 -3.82
N THR A 181 20.74 -8.14 -2.88
CA THR A 181 20.74 -8.49 -1.47
C THR A 181 19.60 -7.79 -0.78
N PHE A 182 18.69 -8.56 -0.18
CA PHE A 182 17.56 -8.07 0.59
C PHE A 182 17.88 -8.09 2.08
N ASN A 183 17.32 -7.15 2.82
CA ASN A 183 17.38 -7.07 4.27
C ASN A 183 15.98 -6.80 4.81
N LEU A 184 15.47 -7.71 5.63
CA LEU A 184 14.20 -7.59 6.32
C LEU A 184 14.45 -7.46 7.82
N ILE A 185 13.96 -6.39 8.43
CA ILE A 185 13.99 -6.17 9.88
C ILE A 185 12.57 -6.39 10.42
N ILE A 186 12.42 -7.36 11.31
CA ILE A 186 11.10 -7.84 11.75
C ILE A 186 11.16 -8.30 13.21
N ASP A 187 10.10 -8.04 13.97
CA ASP A 187 9.97 -8.50 15.37
C ASP A 187 9.18 -9.81 15.42
N HIS A 188 9.85 -10.96 15.22
CA HIS A 188 9.26 -12.30 15.11
C HIS A 188 10.10 -13.37 15.80
N ASP A 189 9.51 -14.56 16.01
CA ASP A 189 10.27 -15.76 16.36
C ASP A 189 11.17 -16.19 15.20
N ARG A 190 12.39 -16.62 15.50
CA ARG A 190 13.36 -17.12 14.52
C ARG A 190 12.83 -18.29 13.70
N ASP A 191 11.93 -19.11 14.25
CA ASP A 191 11.30 -20.22 13.52
C ASP A 191 10.48 -19.75 12.31
N TYR A 192 10.09 -18.47 12.27
CA TYR A 192 9.42 -17.88 11.12
C TYR A 192 10.17 -18.14 9.82
N PHE A 193 11.48 -17.91 9.83
CA PHE A 193 12.34 -18.03 8.64
C PHE A 193 12.50 -19.46 8.13
N ASN A 194 12.27 -20.48 8.96
CA ASN A 194 12.29 -21.89 8.54
C ASN A 194 11.07 -22.27 7.71
N HIS A 195 10.00 -21.49 7.79
CA HIS A 195 8.70 -21.75 7.16
C HIS A 195 8.34 -20.64 6.15
N LEU A 196 9.35 -20.02 5.55
CA LEU A 196 9.21 -19.05 4.48
C LEU A 196 9.50 -19.65 3.12
N SER A 197 8.66 -19.33 2.14
CA SER A 197 8.93 -19.53 0.73
C SER A 197 9.32 -18.20 0.10
N ILE A 198 10.46 -18.14 -0.58
CA ILE A 198 10.89 -16.97 -1.35
C ILE A 198 10.49 -17.19 -2.80
N GLN A 199 9.67 -16.29 -3.33
CA GLN A 199 9.15 -16.35 -4.70
C GLN A 199 9.52 -15.07 -5.45
N ILE A 200 9.84 -15.21 -6.73
CA ILE A 200 10.07 -14.10 -7.66
C ILE A 200 9.06 -14.14 -8.80
N SER A 201 8.83 -12.98 -9.42
CA SER A 201 8.03 -12.87 -10.64
C SER A 201 8.62 -11.81 -11.57
N HIS A 202 8.48 -12.03 -12.87
CA HIS A 202 8.86 -11.07 -13.90
C HIS A 202 7.74 -10.09 -14.24
N ASP A 203 6.48 -10.52 -14.10
CA ASP A 203 5.28 -9.80 -14.57
C ASP A 203 4.23 -9.56 -13.48
N GLY A 204 4.40 -10.17 -12.31
CA GLY A 204 3.48 -10.10 -11.16
C GLY A 204 2.35 -11.13 -11.21
N SER A 205 2.25 -11.91 -12.29
CA SER A 205 1.21 -12.91 -12.52
C SER A 205 1.73 -14.33 -12.27
N GLU A 206 2.86 -14.68 -12.87
CA GLU A 206 3.49 -15.99 -12.68
C GLU A 206 4.58 -15.93 -11.61
N TRP A 207 4.46 -16.77 -10.58
CA TRP A 207 5.36 -16.78 -9.43
C TRP A 207 6.20 -18.04 -9.40
N ILE A 208 7.52 -17.88 -9.29
CA ILE A 208 8.49 -18.96 -9.28
C ILE A 208 9.11 -19.00 -7.89
N GLN A 209 9.00 -20.15 -7.22
CA GLN A 209 9.71 -20.40 -5.97
C GLN A 209 11.20 -20.62 -6.25
N LEU A 210 12.06 -19.89 -5.54
CA LEU A 210 13.51 -20.05 -5.67
C LEU A 210 13.94 -21.42 -5.12
N SER A 211 14.74 -22.12 -5.92
CA SER A 211 15.29 -23.44 -5.59
C SER A 211 16.71 -23.57 -6.15
N PRO A 212 17.74 -23.82 -5.31
CA PRO A 212 17.67 -23.95 -3.86
C PRO A 212 17.26 -22.62 -3.19
N LEU A 213 16.65 -22.71 -2.00
CA LEU A 213 16.31 -21.53 -1.22
C LEU A 213 17.59 -20.71 -0.93
N PRO A 214 17.55 -19.37 -1.07
CA PRO A 214 18.63 -18.51 -0.66
C PRO A 214 19.05 -18.77 0.78
N LYS A 215 20.36 -18.70 1.03
CA LYS A 215 20.88 -18.78 2.40
C LYS A 215 20.42 -17.54 3.17
N LEU A 216 19.68 -17.75 4.25
CA LEU A 216 19.22 -16.70 5.16
C LEU A 216 20.27 -16.46 6.25
N GLU A 217 20.75 -15.23 6.35
CA GLU A 217 21.63 -14.75 7.41
C GLU A 217 20.78 -14.02 8.45
N ILE A 218 20.50 -14.67 9.58
CA ILE A 218 19.61 -14.14 10.62
C ILE A 218 20.44 -13.64 11.79
N ASN A 219 20.39 -12.34 12.04
CA ASN A 219 21.06 -11.66 13.15
C ASN A 219 20.03 -11.17 14.17
N ASP A 220 20.34 -11.35 15.45
CA ASP A 220 19.55 -10.81 16.55
C ASP A 220 19.94 -9.35 16.78
N LEU A 221 18.96 -8.46 16.67
CA LEU A 221 19.11 -7.02 16.91
C LEU A 221 18.50 -6.60 18.25
N SER A 222 18.00 -7.54 19.04
CA SER A 222 17.49 -7.25 20.37
C SER A 222 18.60 -6.63 21.22
N THR A 223 18.36 -5.41 21.70
CA THR A 223 19.20 -4.81 22.72
C THR A 223 18.61 -5.11 24.09
N SER A 224 19.43 -5.06 25.14
CA SER A 224 19.01 -5.28 26.54
C SER A 224 17.90 -4.32 27.02
N PHE A 225 17.50 -3.33 26.22
CA PHE A 225 16.50 -2.32 26.55
C PHE A 225 15.16 -2.49 25.81
N THR A 226 15.07 -3.39 24.82
CA THR A 226 13.85 -3.62 24.01
C THR A 226 13.34 -5.05 24.21
N LYS A 227 12.07 -5.23 24.60
CA LYS A 227 11.44 -6.54 24.85
C LYS A 227 11.11 -7.35 23.58
N ASN A 228 11.55 -6.88 22.42
CA ASN A 228 11.11 -7.38 21.12
C ASN A 228 12.13 -8.39 20.58
N ASN A 229 11.66 -9.44 19.92
CA ASN A 229 12.47 -10.42 19.21
C ASN A 229 12.86 -9.83 17.85
N LEU A 230 13.59 -8.70 17.88
CA LEU A 230 13.97 -7.98 16.68
C LEU A 230 15.06 -8.73 15.93
N LEU A 231 14.74 -9.18 14.72
CA LEU A 231 15.62 -9.96 13.87
C LEU A 231 15.88 -9.19 12.57
N SER A 232 17.14 -9.21 12.12
CA SER A 232 17.49 -8.87 10.74
C SER A 232 17.73 -10.16 9.97
N CYS A 233 17.03 -10.32 8.84
CA CYS A 233 17.21 -11.42 7.91
C CYS A 233 17.72 -10.88 6.58
N LYS A 234 18.96 -11.25 6.25
CA LYS A 234 19.63 -10.86 5.03
C LYS A 234 19.76 -12.06 4.09
N PHE A 235 19.45 -11.89 2.81
CA PHE A 235 19.56 -12.96 1.82
C PHE A 235 19.85 -12.41 0.42
N LEU A 236 20.58 -13.19 -0.37
CA LEU A 236 20.97 -12.86 -1.74
C LEU A 236 20.11 -13.64 -2.74
N VAL A 237 19.46 -12.91 -3.65
CA VAL A 237 18.81 -13.48 -4.84
C VAL A 237 19.76 -13.29 -6.02
N ARG A 238 20.18 -14.40 -6.64
CA ARG A 238 21.17 -14.40 -7.73
C ARG A 238 20.52 -14.28 -9.10
N GLU A 239 19.27 -14.70 -9.19
CA GLU A 239 18.42 -14.56 -10.36
C GLU A 239 18.29 -13.08 -10.73
N THR A 240 18.30 -12.78 -12.03
CA THR A 240 18.16 -11.42 -12.56
C THR A 240 16.95 -11.35 -13.50
N GLY A 241 16.55 -10.14 -13.87
CA GLY A 241 15.41 -9.86 -14.72
C GLY A 241 14.06 -9.98 -14.03
N PHE A 242 14.00 -10.40 -12.76
CA PHE A 242 12.77 -10.37 -11.99
C PHE A 242 12.43 -8.93 -11.58
N ARG A 243 11.13 -8.64 -11.45
CA ARG A 243 10.62 -7.35 -10.98
C ARG A 243 10.02 -7.46 -9.59
N PHE A 244 9.46 -8.60 -9.23
CA PHE A 244 8.75 -8.78 -7.97
C PHE A 244 9.41 -9.84 -7.12
N LEU A 245 9.41 -9.61 -5.80
CA LEU A 245 9.80 -10.57 -4.78
C LEU A 245 8.67 -10.69 -3.75
N LYS A 246 8.35 -11.91 -3.33
CA LYS A 246 7.47 -12.20 -2.19
C LYS A 246 8.11 -13.20 -1.22
N LEU A 247 7.88 -12.96 0.06
CA LEU A 247 8.12 -13.87 1.17
C LEU A 247 6.76 -14.39 1.63
N VAL A 248 6.49 -15.66 1.34
CA VAL A 248 5.19 -16.30 1.59
C VAL A 248 5.29 -17.21 2.81
N SER A 249 4.38 -17.04 3.77
CA SER A 249 4.30 -17.93 4.93
C SER A 249 3.75 -19.30 4.52
N THR A 250 4.45 -20.36 4.88
CA THR A 250 4.03 -21.75 4.55
C THR A 250 3.14 -22.39 5.62
N LYS A 251 2.91 -21.71 6.75
CA LYS A 251 2.00 -22.14 7.82
C LYS A 251 1.28 -20.97 8.49
N ASP A 252 0.32 -21.31 9.34
CA ASP A 252 -0.36 -20.37 10.24
C ASP A 252 0.52 -20.03 11.44
N TRP A 253 0.45 -18.77 11.87
CA TRP A 253 1.09 -18.26 13.07
C TRP A 253 0.07 -17.62 14.02
N ASN A 254 0.47 -17.45 15.28
CA ASN A 254 -0.32 -16.80 16.32
C ASN A 254 0.09 -15.34 16.55
N PHE A 255 0.99 -14.79 15.72
CA PHE A 255 1.43 -13.40 15.75
C PHE A 255 1.16 -12.71 14.40
N THR A 256 1.14 -11.38 14.42
CA THR A 256 0.94 -10.50 13.26
C THR A 256 2.27 -10.24 12.54
N PHE A 257 2.25 -9.71 11.31
CA PHE A 257 3.45 -9.07 10.78
C PHE A 257 3.81 -7.85 11.64
N SER A 258 5.11 -7.66 11.89
CA SER A 258 5.67 -6.52 12.63
C SER A 258 7.00 -6.13 11.98
N ILE A 259 6.91 -5.41 10.85
CA ILE A 259 8.06 -5.10 9.98
C ILE A 259 8.55 -3.69 10.30
N TYR A 260 9.82 -3.59 10.62
CA TYR A 260 10.50 -2.32 10.85
C TYR A 260 11.11 -1.75 9.57
N ASP A 261 11.68 -2.60 8.71
CA ASP A 261 12.19 -2.16 7.42
C ASP A 261 12.34 -3.34 6.45
N PHE A 262 12.15 -3.10 5.16
CA PHE A 262 12.37 -4.06 4.10
C PHE A 262 13.07 -3.38 2.91
N THR A 263 14.38 -3.57 2.86
CA THR A 263 15.27 -2.91 1.92
C THR A 263 16.01 -3.89 1.02
N PHE A 264 16.59 -3.37 -0.06
CA PHE A 264 17.41 -4.14 -0.99
C PHE A 264 18.57 -3.29 -1.52
N ASN A 265 19.66 -3.95 -1.90
CA ASN A 265 20.82 -3.34 -2.52
C ASN A 265 21.31 -4.22 -3.68
N GLY A 266 21.68 -3.58 -4.79
CA GLY A 266 22.27 -4.27 -5.94
C GLY A 266 23.73 -4.64 -5.68
N HIS A 267 24.12 -5.86 -6.06
CA HIS A 267 25.51 -6.24 -6.09
C HIS A 267 26.08 -5.89 -7.47
N MET A 268 26.87 -4.82 -7.54
CA MET A 268 27.73 -4.57 -8.70
C MET A 268 29.09 -5.20 -8.39
N ASP A 269 29.51 -6.18 -9.20
CA ASP A 269 30.88 -6.67 -9.14
C ASP A 269 31.80 -5.47 -9.47
N GLU A 270 32.57 -5.01 -8.49
CA GLU A 270 33.50 -3.87 -8.61
C GLU A 270 34.60 -4.10 -9.68
N ASN A 271 34.69 -5.29 -10.28
CA ASN A 271 35.70 -5.67 -11.26
C ASN A 271 35.39 -5.27 -12.71
N ASN A 272 34.26 -4.62 -13.00
CA ASN A 272 33.88 -4.21 -14.38
C ASN A 272 33.77 -2.69 -14.59
N LEU A 273 34.40 -1.87 -13.74
CA LEU A 273 34.59 -0.45 -14.04
C LEU A 273 35.81 -0.24 -14.94
N VAL A 274 35.70 -0.62 -16.22
CA VAL A 274 36.52 -0.01 -17.26
C VAL A 274 35.84 1.28 -17.69
N VAL A 275 36.39 2.37 -17.14
CA VAL A 275 36.38 3.76 -17.58
C VAL A 275 35.71 4.02 -18.93
N ASN A 276 34.63 4.78 -18.90
CA ASN A 276 34.34 5.81 -19.90
C ASN A 276 33.87 7.05 -19.12
N GLU A 277 34.82 7.78 -18.56
CA GLU A 277 34.62 9.18 -18.19
C GLU A 277 34.31 9.95 -19.47
N VAL A 278 33.05 10.30 -19.68
CA VAL A 278 32.69 11.43 -20.53
C VAL A 278 32.61 12.63 -19.60
N SER A 279 33.73 13.34 -19.52
CA SER A 279 33.82 14.67 -18.92
C SER A 279 32.92 15.60 -19.73
N LEU A 280 31.78 15.98 -19.17
CA LEU A 280 31.06 17.18 -19.62
C LEU A 280 31.84 18.37 -19.05
N GLY A 281 32.58 19.04 -19.93
CA GLY A 281 33.32 20.24 -19.61
C GLY A 281 32.40 21.34 -19.08
N ASP A 282 32.88 22.00 -18.04
CA ASP A 282 32.44 23.33 -17.64
C ASP A 282 32.73 24.31 -18.80
N ASP A 283 31.70 24.68 -19.55
CA ASP A 283 31.73 25.92 -20.32
C ASP A 283 31.16 27.03 -19.44
N ASN A 284 32.04 27.58 -18.62
CA ASN A 284 31.93 28.95 -18.14
C ASN A 284 32.31 29.87 -19.30
N ASP A 285 31.32 30.51 -19.93
CA ASP A 285 31.56 31.71 -20.74
C ASP A 285 30.71 32.87 -20.17
N GLU A 286 31.36 33.64 -19.29
CA GLU A 286 31.13 35.09 -19.18
C GLU A 286 31.97 35.79 -20.25
N ASN A 287 31.33 36.61 -21.09
CA ASN A 287 31.75 37.94 -21.60
C ASN A 287 31.23 38.21 -23.02
N ASP A 288 30.12 38.95 -23.14
CA ASP A 288 30.03 40.30 -23.76
C ASP A 288 28.56 40.78 -23.81
#